data_AF-A0A528UC92-F1
#
_entry.id   AF-A0A528UC92-F1
#
_cell.length_a   1.000
_cell.length_b   1.000
_cell.length_c   1.000
_cell.angle_alpha   90.00
_cell.angle_beta   90.00
_cell.angle_gamma   90.00
#
_symmetry.space_group_name_H-M   'P 1'
#
loop_
_entity.id
_entity.type
_entity.pdbx_description
1 polymer ?
#
loop_
_entity_poly.entity_id
_entity_poly.type
_entity_poly.pdbx_seq_one_letter_code
_entity_poly.pdbx_strand_id
1 'polypeptide(L)'
;MNTTIAPLVPELWADFEDLFGKQGACYGCWCTHFRLSPAARRASNRERNKDHIKARIEARPPPGLLAFEDGKAVGWMQIGPRADVPEWNNKGRGSAPVDPADATDPGVWAISCFFIRVKARGRGVTHRLVEGGIEFARQNGARLVEACPIDLSK
;
A
#
# COMPACT_ATOMS: atom_id res chain seq x y z
N MET A 1 3.49 -21.86 10.26
CA MET A 1 3.95 -20.98 9.16
C MET A 1 4.30 -19.64 9.78
N ASN A 2 5.57 -19.23 9.71
CA ASN A 2 6.03 -17.99 10.36
C ASN A 2 6.04 -16.85 9.33
N THR A 3 5.01 -16.00 9.34
CA THR A 3 4.95 -14.83 8.46
C THR A 3 5.73 -13.67 9.09
N THR A 4 6.80 -13.24 8.42
CA THR A 4 7.59 -12.07 8.82
C THR A 4 7.11 -10.83 8.08
N ILE A 5 7.01 -9.71 8.77
CA ILE A 5 6.56 -8.43 8.19
C ILE A 5 7.73 -7.45 8.19
N ALA A 6 8.00 -6.81 7.05
CA ALA A 6 9.09 -5.85 6.92
C ALA A 6 8.65 -4.59 6.13
N PRO A 7 9.12 -3.38 6.51
CA PRO A 7 8.88 -2.18 5.71
C PRO A 7 9.54 -2.25 4.34
N LEU A 8 8.85 -1.77 3.31
CA LEU A 8 9.38 -1.73 1.94
C LEU A 8 10.41 -0.60 1.81
N VAL A 9 11.66 -0.95 2.07
CA VAL A 9 12.85 -0.11 1.88
C VAL A 9 13.51 -0.42 0.52
N PRO A 10 14.40 0.46 0.01
CA PRO A 10 15.03 0.28 -1.30
C PRO A 10 15.69 -1.08 -1.51
N GLU A 11 16.26 -1.67 -0.46
CA GLU A 11 16.92 -2.96 -0.47
C GLU A 11 15.97 -4.12 -0.78
N LEU A 12 14.67 -3.96 -0.48
CA LEU A 12 13.62 -4.95 -0.74
C LEU A 12 12.91 -4.73 -2.09
N TRP A 13 13.46 -3.88 -2.96
CA TRP A 13 12.91 -3.63 -4.29
C TRP A 13 12.73 -4.91 -5.09
N ALA A 14 13.74 -5.79 -5.09
CA ALA A 14 13.69 -7.04 -5.85
C ALA A 14 12.54 -7.96 -5.38
N ASP A 15 12.30 -8.04 -4.07
CA ASP A 15 11.21 -8.82 -3.49
C ASP A 15 9.83 -8.25 -3.86
N PHE A 16 9.69 -6.92 -3.83
CA PHE A 16 8.47 -6.24 -4.23
C PHE A 16 8.18 -6.42 -5.73
N GLU A 17 9.21 -6.30 -6.56
CA GLU A 17 9.13 -6.51 -8.00
C GLU A 17 8.74 -7.96 -8.33
N ASP A 18 9.34 -8.95 -7.66
CA ASP A 18 8.97 -10.36 -7.80
C ASP A 18 7.54 -10.63 -7.33
N LEU A 19 7.12 -10.02 -6.22
CA LEU A 19 5.76 -10.15 -5.69
C LEU A 19 4.72 -9.74 -6.74
N PHE A 20 4.92 -8.59 -7.38
CA PHE A 20 3.98 -8.04 -8.37
C PHE A 20 4.12 -8.70 -9.74
N GLY A 21 5.29 -9.25 -10.02
CA GLY A 21 5.63 -9.94 -11.25
C GLY A 21 5.61 -9.03 -12.48
N LYS A 22 5.84 -9.62 -13.66
CA LYS A 22 5.93 -8.90 -14.95
C LYS A 22 4.68 -8.06 -15.28
N GLN A 23 3.52 -8.43 -14.72
CA GLN A 23 2.26 -7.74 -14.96
C GLN A 23 2.00 -6.58 -13.99
N GLY A 24 2.81 -6.42 -12.94
CA GLY A 24 2.82 -5.21 -12.09
C GLY A 24 1.62 -5.01 -11.17
N ALA A 25 1.15 -6.09 -10.52
CA ALA A 25 -0.07 -6.16 -9.68
C ALA A 25 -1.35 -5.58 -10.33
N CYS A 26 -2.49 -6.30 -10.22
CA CYS A 26 -3.80 -5.82 -10.66
C CYS A 26 -3.78 -5.04 -12.00
N TYR A 27 -3.25 -5.65 -13.05
CA TYR A 27 -3.13 -5.07 -14.40
C TYR A 27 -2.14 -3.88 -14.54
N GLY A 28 -1.03 -3.89 -13.80
CA GLY A 28 0.06 -2.93 -13.98
C GLY A 28 -0.09 -1.67 -13.15
N CYS A 29 -0.88 -1.74 -12.08
CA CYS A 29 -1.15 -0.59 -11.23
C CYS A 29 0.06 -0.21 -10.37
N TRP A 30 0.95 -1.16 -10.04
CA TRP A 30 2.09 -0.95 -9.14
C TRP A 30 1.73 -0.19 -7.85
N CYS A 31 0.50 -0.36 -7.37
CA CYS A 31 -0.09 0.38 -6.24
C CYS A 31 -0.06 1.91 -6.35
N THR A 32 0.01 2.46 -7.57
CA THR A 32 -0.03 3.91 -7.81
C THR A 32 -1.44 4.45 -8.02
N HIS A 33 -2.48 3.59 -8.00
CA HIS A 33 -3.86 3.99 -8.31
C HIS A 33 -4.34 5.17 -7.47
N PHE A 34 -4.11 5.16 -6.15
CA PHE A 34 -4.51 6.28 -5.29
C PHE A 34 -3.47 7.40 -5.18
N ARG A 35 -2.28 7.23 -5.78
CA ARG A 35 -1.21 8.23 -5.80
C ARG A 35 -1.34 9.19 -6.98
N LEU A 36 -1.69 8.64 -8.14
CA LEU A 36 -1.78 9.38 -9.40
C LEU A 36 -3.20 9.84 -9.68
N SER A 37 -3.39 11.08 -10.14
CA SER A 37 -4.70 11.59 -10.56
C SER A 37 -5.33 10.80 -11.70
N PRO A 38 -6.65 10.88 -11.94
CA PRO A 38 -7.30 10.11 -13.01
C PRO A 38 -6.76 10.48 -14.41
N ALA A 39 -6.36 11.74 -14.60
CA ALA A 39 -5.69 12.17 -15.82
C ALA A 39 -4.29 11.55 -15.95
N ALA A 40 -3.48 11.60 -14.89
CA ALA A 40 -2.14 11.00 -14.87
C ALA A 40 -2.19 9.48 -15.09
N ARG A 41 -3.14 8.77 -14.45
CA ARG A 41 -3.33 7.32 -14.65
C ARG A 41 -3.64 6.96 -16.10
N ARG A 42 -4.51 7.74 -16.76
CA ARG A 42 -4.87 7.55 -18.17
C ARG A 42 -3.69 7.78 -19.12
N ALA A 43 -2.80 8.70 -18.77
CA ALA A 43 -1.59 9.02 -19.54
C ALA A 43 -0.37 8.15 -19.17
N SER A 44 -0.51 7.29 -18.15
CA SER A 44 0.56 6.42 -17.66
C SER A 44 0.49 5.03 -18.30
N ASN A 45 1.55 4.26 -18.13
CA ASN A 45 1.64 2.86 -18.49
C ASN A 45 2.30 2.10 -17.33
N ARG A 46 2.48 0.79 -17.50
CA ARG A 46 3.03 -0.08 -16.45
C ARG A 46 4.42 0.34 -16.04
N GLU A 47 5.29 0.66 -17.00
CA GLU A 47 6.67 1.06 -16.78
C GLU A 47 6.73 2.37 -15.98
N ARG A 48 5.96 3.39 -16.39
CA ARG A 48 5.86 4.66 -15.67
C ARG A 48 5.30 4.48 -14.25
N ASN A 49 4.33 3.59 -14.06
CA ASN A 49 3.80 3.28 -12.72
C ASN A 49 4.86 2.60 -11.85
N LYS A 50 5.66 1.70 -12.43
CA LYS A 50 6.77 1.02 -11.76
C LYS A 50 7.86 2.03 -11.34
N ASP A 51 8.24 2.93 -12.23
CA ASP A 51 9.24 3.97 -11.94
C ASP A 51 8.73 4.92 -10.85
N HIS A 52 7.45 5.28 -10.88
CA HIS A 52 6.82 6.12 -9.86
C HIS A 52 6.86 5.48 -8.47
N ILE A 53 6.48 4.20 -8.34
CA ILE A 53 6.53 3.54 -7.03
C ILE A 53 7.98 3.30 -6.58
N LYS A 54 8.90 3.02 -7.50
CA LYS A 54 10.33 2.87 -7.20
C LYS A 54 10.90 4.15 -6.59
N ALA A 55 10.66 5.30 -7.21
CA ALA A 55 11.06 6.60 -6.68
C ALA A 55 10.42 6.88 -5.31
N ARG A 56 9.15 6.48 -5.10
CA ARG A 56 8.50 6.65 -3.81
C ARG A 56 9.15 5.79 -2.71
N ILE A 57 9.62 4.57 -3.02
CA ILE A 57 10.27 3.68 -2.03
C ILE A 57 11.57 4.29 -1.48
N GLU A 58 12.24 5.15 -2.25
CA GLU A 58 13.44 5.87 -1.79
C GLU A 58 13.13 6.93 -0.71
N ALA A 59 11.88 7.42 -0.65
CA ALA A 59 11.46 8.40 0.33
C ALA A 59 11.00 7.75 1.65
N ARG A 60 11.24 8.47 2.77
CA ARG A 60 10.75 8.09 4.10
C ARG A 60 9.44 8.82 4.43
N PRO A 61 8.55 8.21 5.24
CA PRO A 61 8.58 6.81 5.67
C PRO A 61 8.30 5.85 4.49
N PRO A 62 8.69 4.56 4.59
CA PRO A 62 8.39 3.55 3.59
C PRO A 62 6.90 3.54 3.21
N PRO A 63 6.54 3.32 1.93
CA PRO A 63 5.16 3.41 1.47
C PRO A 63 4.26 2.24 1.90
N GLY A 64 4.79 1.28 2.65
CA GLY A 64 4.04 0.13 3.12
C GLY A 64 4.92 -1.03 3.59
N LEU A 65 4.30 -2.19 3.73
CA LEU A 65 4.90 -3.39 4.31
C LEU A 65 4.80 -4.59 3.36
N LEU A 66 5.84 -5.42 3.36
CA LEU A 66 5.89 -6.73 2.74
C LEU A 66 5.69 -7.82 3.80
N ALA A 67 4.99 -8.89 3.40
CA ALA A 67 4.89 -10.13 4.14
C ALA A 67 5.74 -11.22 3.48
N PHE A 68 6.57 -11.88 4.27
CA PHE A 68 7.47 -12.93 3.84
C PHE A 68 7.11 -14.28 4.45
N GLU A 69 7.20 -15.32 3.63
CA GLU A 69 7.17 -16.73 4.03
C GLU A 69 8.31 -17.45 3.34
N ASP A 70 9.10 -18.22 4.09
CA ASP A 70 10.25 -19.00 3.58
C ASP A 70 11.19 -18.17 2.68
N GLY A 71 11.46 -16.94 3.10
CA GLY A 71 12.35 -16.00 2.41
C GLY A 71 11.75 -15.36 1.14
N LYS A 72 10.46 -15.55 0.85
CA LYS A 72 9.79 -14.97 -0.34
C LYS A 72 8.69 -14.01 0.05
N ALA A 73 8.62 -12.87 -0.63
CA ALA A 73 7.49 -11.96 -0.50
C ALA A 73 6.20 -12.63 -1.03
N VAL A 74 5.19 -12.73 -0.17
CA VAL A 74 3.88 -13.33 -0.46
C VAL A 74 2.73 -12.34 -0.36
N GLY A 75 2.96 -11.18 0.26
CA GLY A 75 1.95 -10.15 0.45
C GLY A 75 2.53 -8.75 0.54
N TRP A 76 1.70 -7.77 0.21
CA TRP A 76 1.97 -6.34 0.25
C TRP A 76 0.77 -5.62 0.84
N MET A 77 1.04 -4.63 1.67
CA MET A 77 0.07 -3.67 2.16
C MET A 77 0.62 -2.25 2.06
N GLN A 78 -0.07 -1.40 1.30
CA GLN A 78 0.22 0.02 1.28
C GLN A 78 -0.34 0.67 2.56
N ILE A 79 0.56 1.23 3.36
CA ILE A 79 0.24 1.98 4.58
C ILE A 79 1.20 3.18 4.70
N GLY A 80 0.65 4.37 4.94
CA GLY A 80 1.41 5.62 4.99
C GLY A 80 0.50 6.82 5.26
N PRO A 81 1.04 8.04 5.36
CA PRO A 81 0.26 9.27 5.51
C PRO A 81 -0.86 9.37 4.45
N ARG A 82 -2.03 9.91 4.79
CA ARG A 82 -3.13 10.07 3.84
C ARG A 82 -2.77 10.98 2.66
N ALA A 83 -1.89 11.96 2.89
CA ALA A 83 -1.41 12.88 1.87
C ALA A 83 -0.63 12.18 0.73
N ASP A 84 -0.05 11.00 1.00
CA ASP A 84 0.68 10.21 0.00
C ASP A 84 -0.20 9.57 -1.06
N VAL A 85 -1.50 9.48 -0.78
CA VAL A 85 -2.53 8.86 -1.61
C VAL A 85 -3.67 9.86 -1.84
N PRO A 86 -3.41 11.00 -2.49
CA PRO A 86 -4.37 12.10 -2.58
C PRO A 86 -5.73 11.68 -3.16
N GLU A 87 -5.74 10.73 -4.08
CA GLU A 87 -6.98 10.25 -4.73
C GLU A 87 -7.83 9.34 -3.84
N TRP A 88 -7.27 8.89 -2.71
CA TRP A 88 -8.01 8.22 -1.64
C TRP A 88 -8.85 9.22 -0.83
N ASN A 89 -8.48 10.51 -0.83
CA ASN A 89 -9.17 11.59 -0.13
C ASN A 89 -10.30 12.24 -0.95
N ASN A 90 -10.53 11.79 -2.19
CA ASN A 90 -11.53 12.37 -3.08
C ASN A 90 -12.95 12.24 -2.49
N LYS A 91 -13.68 13.36 -2.40
CA LYS A 91 -15.03 13.48 -1.79
C LYS A 91 -16.08 12.47 -2.28
N GLY A 92 -15.93 11.96 -3.50
CA GLY A 92 -16.84 10.96 -4.08
C GLY A 92 -16.56 9.51 -3.68
N ARG A 93 -15.61 9.26 -2.76
CA ARG A 93 -15.24 7.92 -2.29
C ARG A 93 -15.65 7.71 -0.84
N GLY A 94 -16.00 6.48 -0.48
CA GLY A 94 -16.23 6.10 0.93
C GLY A 94 -14.98 6.26 1.81
N SER A 95 -13.80 6.36 1.19
CA SER A 95 -12.55 6.64 1.88
C SER A 95 -12.29 8.13 2.14
N ALA A 96 -13.13 9.05 1.64
CA ALA A 96 -12.93 10.49 1.86
C ALA A 96 -12.87 10.79 3.37
N PRO A 97 -11.97 11.67 3.83
CA PRO A 97 -11.90 11.99 5.24
C PRO A 97 -13.17 12.75 5.66
N VAL A 98 -13.63 12.49 6.88
CA VAL A 98 -14.79 13.18 7.46
C VAL A 98 -14.46 14.63 7.74
N ASP A 99 -13.30 14.89 8.35
CA ASP A 99 -12.72 16.22 8.46
C ASP A 99 -11.75 16.47 7.29
N PRO A 100 -11.99 17.49 6.44
CA PRO A 100 -11.05 17.82 5.36
C PRO A 100 -9.60 18.06 5.81
N ALA A 101 -9.37 18.49 7.05
CA ALA A 101 -8.02 18.70 7.60
C ALA A 101 -7.21 17.39 7.68
N ASP A 102 -7.88 16.25 7.89
CA ASP A 102 -7.24 14.92 7.97
C ASP A 102 -6.60 14.50 6.63
N ALA A 103 -6.99 15.11 5.51
CA ALA A 103 -6.39 14.82 4.20
C ALA A 103 -4.90 15.20 4.13
N THR A 104 -4.49 16.18 4.95
CA THR A 104 -3.13 16.75 4.96
C THR A 104 -2.42 16.61 6.30
N ASP A 105 -3.09 16.11 7.34
CA ASP A 105 -2.49 15.86 8.65
C ASP A 105 -1.43 14.74 8.53
N PRO A 106 -0.14 15.00 8.82
CA PRO A 106 0.91 13.98 8.74
C PRO A 106 0.73 12.83 9.75
N GLY A 107 -0.06 13.04 10.80
CA GLY A 107 -0.43 12.04 11.80
C GLY A 107 -1.60 11.15 11.39
N VAL A 108 -2.30 11.42 10.29
CA VAL A 108 -3.40 10.58 9.81
C VAL A 108 -2.92 9.71 8.65
N TRP A 109 -3.01 8.40 8.86
CA TRP A 109 -2.48 7.38 7.95
C TRP A 109 -3.60 6.54 7.34
N ALA A 110 -3.34 5.95 6.18
CA ALA A 110 -4.28 5.13 5.44
C ALA A 110 -3.71 3.76 5.07
N ILE A 111 -4.50 2.72 5.28
CA ILE A 111 -4.34 1.43 4.62
C ILE A 111 -5.18 1.46 3.33
N SER A 112 -4.53 1.68 2.20
CA SER A 112 -5.20 2.01 0.93
C SER A 112 -5.15 0.91 -0.13
N CYS A 113 -4.27 -0.08 0.01
CA CYS A 113 -4.16 -1.16 -0.97
C CYS A 113 -3.56 -2.44 -0.34
N PHE A 114 -4.02 -3.59 -0.81
CA PHE A 114 -3.45 -4.89 -0.51
C PHE A 114 -3.17 -5.65 -1.80
N PHE A 115 -2.12 -6.48 -1.78
CA PHE A 115 -1.89 -7.49 -2.79
C PHE A 115 -1.33 -8.74 -2.14
N ILE A 116 -2.02 -9.88 -2.28
CA ILE A 116 -1.60 -11.18 -1.76
C ILE A 116 -1.49 -12.17 -2.91
N ARG A 117 -0.35 -12.88 -2.99
CA ARG A 117 -0.17 -13.98 -3.96
C ARG A 117 -1.30 -14.99 -3.79
N VAL A 118 -1.83 -15.51 -4.90
CA VAL A 118 -2.99 -16.43 -4.87
C VAL A 118 -2.77 -17.62 -3.93
N LYS A 119 -1.57 -18.23 -3.98
CA LYS A 119 -1.18 -19.38 -3.13
C LYS A 119 -1.03 -19.05 -1.63
N ALA A 120 -1.01 -17.76 -1.26
CA ALA A 120 -0.90 -17.29 0.11
C ALA A 120 -2.23 -16.74 0.67
N ARG A 121 -3.30 -16.72 -0.13
CA ARG A 121 -4.63 -16.28 0.30
C ARG A 121 -5.28 -17.31 1.23
N GLY A 122 -6.22 -16.86 2.08
CA GLY A 122 -6.92 -17.71 3.03
C GLY A 122 -6.07 -18.22 4.21
N ARG A 123 -4.81 -17.78 4.30
CA ARG A 123 -3.84 -18.25 5.30
C ARG A 123 -3.54 -17.22 6.40
N GLY A 124 -4.35 -16.16 6.49
CA GLY A 124 -4.22 -15.13 7.53
C GLY A 124 -3.16 -14.04 7.28
N VAL A 125 -2.50 -14.02 6.12
CA VAL A 125 -1.44 -13.04 5.79
C VAL A 125 -1.91 -11.59 5.94
N THR A 126 -3.15 -11.27 5.55
CA THR A 126 -3.72 -9.93 5.70
C THR A 126 -3.78 -9.48 7.17
N HIS A 127 -4.16 -10.37 8.09
CA HIS A 127 -4.21 -10.04 9.53
C HIS A 127 -2.82 -9.68 10.05
N ARG A 128 -1.81 -10.46 9.65
CA ARG A 128 -0.41 -10.20 10.00
C ARG A 128 0.11 -8.88 9.45
N LEU A 129 -0.25 -8.54 8.20
CA LEU A 129 0.08 -7.25 7.59
C LEU A 129 -0.56 -6.09 8.34
N VAL A 130 -1.85 -6.18 8.70
CA VAL A 130 -2.54 -5.13 9.46
C VAL A 130 -1.93 -4.97 10.86
N GLU A 131 -1.68 -6.07 11.56
CA GLU A 131 -1.05 -6.05 12.89
C GLU A 131 0.33 -5.35 12.85
N GLY A 132 1.21 -5.77 11.93
CA GLY A 132 2.50 -5.11 11.73
C GLY A 132 2.38 -3.68 11.20
N GLY A 133 1.33 -3.39 10.43
CA GLY A 133 0.98 -2.08 9.92
C GLY A 133 0.68 -1.06 11.00
N ILE A 134 -0.15 -1.45 11.96
CA ILE A 134 -0.52 -0.59 13.09
C ILE A 134 0.73 -0.24 13.90
N GLU A 135 1.59 -1.21 14.17
CA GLU A 135 2.85 -0.98 14.89
C GLU A 135 3.80 -0.07 14.09
N PHE A 136 3.97 -0.35 12.80
CA PHE A 136 4.77 0.49 11.90
C PHE A 136 4.25 1.94 11.85
N ALA A 137 2.94 2.15 11.79
CA ALA A 137 2.35 3.48 11.78
C ALA A 137 2.61 4.22 13.10
N ARG A 138 2.45 3.55 14.25
CA ARG A 138 2.77 4.13 15.57
C ARG A 138 4.22 4.56 15.67
N GLN A 139 5.16 3.71 15.25
CA GLN A 139 6.59 4.00 15.26
C GLN A 139 6.97 5.19 14.36
N ASN A 140 6.14 5.52 13.37
CA ASN A 140 6.33 6.66 12.47
C ASN A 140 5.42 7.86 12.81
N GLY A 141 4.84 7.90 14.02
CA GLY A 141 4.12 9.05 14.54
C GLY A 141 2.66 9.18 14.09
N ALA A 142 2.05 8.10 13.58
CA ALA A 142 0.62 8.11 13.28
C ALA A 142 -0.22 8.25 14.56
N ARG A 143 -1.09 9.25 14.60
CA ARG A 143 -2.15 9.43 15.61
C ARG A 143 -3.38 8.59 15.28
N LEU A 144 -3.67 8.43 14.00
CA LEU A 144 -4.84 7.74 13.48
C LEU A 144 -4.47 6.90 12.26
N VAL A 145 -5.03 5.71 12.16
CA VAL A 145 -4.92 4.84 10.98
C VAL A 145 -6.32 4.50 10.51
N GLU A 146 -6.61 4.82 9.25
CA GLU A 146 -7.91 4.59 8.65
C GLU A 146 -7.81 3.55 7.53
N ALA A 147 -8.92 2.84 7.31
CA ALA A 147 -9.09 1.90 6.21
C ALA A 147 -10.54 1.97 5.74
N CYS A 148 -10.76 1.69 4.46
CA CYS A 148 -12.09 1.61 3.87
C CYS A 148 -12.25 0.23 3.24
N PRO A 149 -12.58 -0.82 4.02
CA PRO A 149 -12.80 -2.15 3.49
C PRO A 149 -14.08 -2.18 2.65
N ILE A 150 -14.14 -3.13 1.72
CA ILE A 150 -15.36 -3.47 0.99
C ILE A 150 -16.02 -4.62 1.75
N ASP A 151 -17.27 -4.41 2.19
CA ASP A 151 -18.07 -5.41 2.92
C ASP A 151 -18.80 -6.39 2.00
N LEU A 152 -18.92 -6.05 0.70
CA LEU A 152 -19.57 -6.86 -0.33
C LEU A 152 -18.58 -7.17 -1.48
N SER A 153 -17.86 -8.29 -1.40
CA SER A 153 -17.24 -8.86 -2.60
C SER A 153 -18.28 -9.72 -3.32
N LYS A 154 -18.76 -9.28 -4.48
CA LYS A 154 -19.50 -10.17 -5.39
C LYS A 154 -18.59 -11.26 -5.94
#